data_AF-A0A662P9Q3-F1
#
_entry.id   AF-A0A662P9Q3-F1
#
_cell.length_a   1.000
_cell.length_b   1.000
_cell.length_c   1.000
_cell.angle_alpha   90.00
_cell.angle_beta   90.00
_cell.angle_gamma   90.00
#
_symmetry.space_group_name_H-M   'P 1'
#
loop_
_entity.id
_entity.type
_entity.pdbx_description
1 polymer ?
#
loop_
_entity_poly.entity_id
_entity_poly.type
_entity_poly.pdbx_seq_one_letter_code
_entity_poly.pdbx_strand_id
1 'polypeptide(L)'
;MVSVKHIRYRGKKRLPPVYRPTEAYSYVIFKEGDTYYAKNGKTREVEYKSSDASEVINSAVNIEEGGKIVLLSDVEITSTITLDKRVVLDLCGHVMKSVSVFSPMLQILENEVIVKDGILNSNWRNEVCVEVKSKHTVLQNLRIEHPAQGVKYNAEETWLAWNVVINCLLYDVKYGVETTGTYKNNALFIKNTHIGCRGKTVSGGYGIKLGSGESIFIDSSIENVETGIIIDGSYGVNARLRCENIGTVVQNNYNSPDNPHVIEIIFATGVDNYANDYTNLILKRPSGIDHLASDYGGNFTNFTPPSGYEGRILVVADTNPTNPAQRLYVYINGTWRYVDLT
;
A
#
# COMPACT_ATOMS: atom_id res chain seq x y z
N MET A 1 52.36 -42.06 -57.60
CA MET A 1 51.12 -42.68 -57.09
C MET A 1 51.35 -42.97 -55.62
N VAL A 2 50.94 -42.06 -54.72
CA VAL A 2 51.23 -42.17 -53.27
C VAL A 2 49.94 -42.60 -52.56
N SER A 3 50.03 -43.71 -51.85
CA SER A 3 48.96 -44.37 -51.10
C SER A 3 48.43 -43.47 -49.97
N VAL A 4 47.13 -43.20 -49.97
CA VAL A 4 46.43 -42.48 -48.90
C VAL A 4 46.14 -43.49 -47.78
N LYS A 5 46.83 -43.35 -46.64
CA LYS A 5 46.52 -44.10 -45.42
C LYS A 5 45.13 -43.72 -44.93
N HIS A 6 44.28 -44.74 -44.76
CA HIS A 6 43.00 -44.68 -44.06
C HIS A 6 43.19 -44.12 -42.64
N ILE A 7 42.67 -42.92 -42.38
CA ILE A 7 42.48 -42.42 -41.02
C ILE A 7 41.19 -43.05 -40.49
N ARG A 8 41.33 -44.02 -39.59
CA ARG A 8 40.19 -44.55 -38.81
C ARG A 8 39.75 -43.49 -37.81
N TYR A 9 38.57 -42.91 -38.00
CA TYR A 9 37.91 -42.08 -36.98
C TYR A 9 37.51 -42.96 -35.79
N ARG A 10 38.31 -42.95 -34.73
CA ARG A 10 37.97 -43.53 -33.42
C ARG A 10 37.46 -42.43 -32.50
N GLY A 11 36.23 -42.61 -32.00
CA GLY A 11 35.69 -41.89 -30.86
C GLY A 11 34.83 -40.68 -31.24
N LYS A 12 33.53 -40.76 -30.95
CA LYS A 12 32.68 -39.57 -30.78
C LYS A 12 33.30 -38.76 -29.64
N LYS A 13 34.05 -37.70 -29.96
CA LYS A 13 34.39 -36.68 -28.96
C LYS A 13 33.06 -36.18 -28.39
N ARG A 14 32.78 -36.51 -27.12
CA ARG A 14 31.76 -35.78 -26.36
C ARG A 14 32.17 -34.31 -26.46
N LEU A 15 31.35 -33.50 -27.13
CA LEU A 15 31.54 -32.06 -27.13
C LEU A 15 31.63 -31.63 -25.66
N PRO A 16 32.56 -30.73 -25.29
CA PRO A 16 32.59 -30.19 -23.95
C PRO A 16 31.19 -29.63 -23.63
N PRO A 17 30.69 -29.77 -22.38
CA PRO A 17 29.43 -29.15 -22.01
C PRO A 17 29.52 -27.67 -22.37
N VAL A 18 28.62 -27.23 -23.26
CA VAL A 18 28.52 -25.82 -23.64
C VAL A 18 28.21 -25.08 -22.34
N TYR A 19 29.19 -24.35 -21.81
CA TYR A 19 28.97 -23.46 -20.69
C TYR A 19 27.97 -22.40 -21.16
N ARG A 20 26.73 -22.51 -20.69
CA ARG A 20 25.70 -21.50 -20.88
C ARG A 20 25.68 -20.68 -19.59
N PRO A 21 26.10 -19.41 -19.59
CA PRO A 21 25.86 -18.58 -18.42
C PRO A 21 24.35 -18.59 -18.14
N THR A 22 23.99 -18.92 -16.90
CA THR A 22 22.59 -18.93 -16.45
C THR A 22 22.04 -17.52 -16.60
N GLU A 23 20.88 -17.37 -17.25
CA GLU A 23 20.18 -16.10 -17.27
C GLU A 23 19.80 -15.70 -15.83
N ALA A 24 19.72 -14.40 -15.52
CA ALA A 24 19.43 -13.90 -14.17
C ALA A 24 17.98 -14.13 -13.70
N TYR A 25 17.23 -14.98 -14.41
CA TYR A 25 15.84 -15.32 -14.17
C TYR A 25 15.62 -16.83 -14.35
N SER A 26 14.64 -17.37 -13.63
CA SER A 26 14.17 -18.75 -13.80
C SER A 26 13.28 -18.87 -15.02
N TYR A 27 12.36 -17.91 -15.22
CA TYR A 27 11.52 -17.83 -16.41
C TYR A 27 11.38 -16.40 -16.90
N VAL A 28 11.22 -16.29 -18.21
CA VAL A 28 10.79 -15.06 -18.86
C VAL A 28 9.48 -15.29 -19.60
N ILE A 29 8.53 -14.38 -19.39
CA ILE A 29 7.22 -14.37 -20.01
C ILE A 29 7.19 -13.31 -21.08
N PHE A 30 6.77 -13.67 -22.29
CA PHE A 30 6.66 -12.76 -23.42
C PHE A 30 5.52 -13.16 -24.33
N LYS A 31 5.10 -12.24 -25.19
CA LYS A 31 4.02 -12.44 -26.18
C LYS A 31 4.57 -12.36 -27.60
N GLU A 32 4.17 -13.30 -28.45
CA GLU A 32 4.36 -13.21 -29.91
C GLU A 32 3.00 -13.46 -30.59
N GLY A 33 2.53 -12.48 -31.37
CA GLY A 33 1.16 -12.51 -31.89
C GLY A 33 0.15 -12.58 -30.76
N ASP A 34 -0.79 -13.52 -30.83
CA ASP A 34 -1.83 -13.75 -29.80
C ASP A 34 -1.45 -14.84 -28.78
N THR A 35 -0.19 -15.30 -28.78
CA THR A 35 0.27 -16.38 -27.91
C THR A 35 1.27 -15.85 -26.88
N TYR A 36 1.11 -16.29 -25.64
CA TYR A 36 2.04 -16.06 -24.54
C TYR A 36 2.95 -17.26 -24.37
N TYR A 37 4.19 -17.00 -23.97
CA TYR A 37 5.25 -18.00 -23.85
C TYR A 37 5.98 -17.81 -22.53
N ALA A 38 6.38 -18.93 -21.91
CA ALA A 38 7.35 -18.94 -20.83
C ALA A 38 8.60 -19.70 -21.28
N LYS A 39 9.73 -19.00 -21.26
CA LYS A 39 11.03 -19.57 -21.59
C LYS A 39 11.87 -19.72 -20.33
N ASN A 40 12.36 -20.93 -20.10
CA ASN A 40 13.17 -21.27 -18.96
C ASN A 40 14.59 -20.71 -19.13
N GLY A 41 15.08 -19.98 -18.12
CA GLY A 41 16.37 -19.29 -18.16
C GLY A 41 17.58 -20.23 -18.11
N LYS A 42 17.41 -21.46 -17.62
CA LYS A 42 18.46 -22.49 -17.55
C LYS A 42 18.56 -23.28 -18.86
N THR A 43 17.44 -23.75 -19.39
CA THR A 43 17.41 -24.57 -20.62
C THR A 43 17.44 -23.71 -21.88
N ARG A 44 16.91 -22.48 -21.80
CA ARG A 44 16.60 -21.57 -22.93
C ARG A 44 15.53 -22.11 -23.87
N GLU A 45 14.73 -23.06 -23.41
CA GLU A 45 13.63 -23.63 -24.17
C GLU A 45 12.31 -22.99 -23.74
N VAL A 46 11.37 -22.91 -24.68
CA VAL A 46 9.98 -22.58 -24.36
C VAL A 46 9.36 -23.83 -23.74
N GLU A 47 9.01 -23.75 -22.46
CA GLU A 47 8.44 -24.88 -21.71
C GLU A 47 6.93 -24.76 -21.59
N TYR A 48 6.39 -23.54 -21.59
CA TYR A 48 4.95 -23.28 -21.56
C TYR A 48 4.55 -22.29 -22.65
N LYS A 49 3.37 -22.50 -23.25
CA LYS A 49 2.75 -21.58 -24.19
C LYS A 49 1.23 -21.73 -24.16
N SER A 50 0.49 -20.64 -24.24
CA SER A 50 -0.97 -20.62 -24.32
C SER A 50 -1.45 -19.29 -24.90
N SER A 51 -2.68 -19.25 -25.39
CA SER A 51 -3.39 -17.99 -25.67
C SER A 51 -3.82 -17.27 -24.38
N ASP A 52 -3.77 -17.95 -23.23
CA ASP A 52 -4.09 -17.40 -21.91
C ASP A 52 -2.81 -17.15 -21.11
N ALA A 53 -2.53 -15.90 -20.76
CA ALA A 53 -1.36 -15.55 -19.96
C ALA A 53 -1.43 -16.10 -18.54
N SER A 54 -2.63 -16.26 -17.97
CA SER A 54 -2.80 -16.81 -16.62
C SER A 54 -2.28 -18.25 -16.54
N GLU A 55 -2.56 -19.08 -17.56
CA GLU A 55 -2.07 -20.46 -17.61
C GLU A 55 -0.55 -20.52 -17.71
N VAL A 56 0.04 -19.65 -18.54
CA VAL A 56 1.49 -19.60 -18.76
C VAL A 56 2.22 -19.14 -17.49
N ILE A 57 1.72 -18.09 -16.84
CA ILE A 57 2.31 -17.56 -15.61
C ILE A 57 2.16 -18.55 -14.47
N ASN A 58 0.96 -19.11 -14.23
CA ASN A 58 0.75 -20.09 -13.16
C ASN A 58 1.60 -21.36 -13.38
N SER A 59 1.78 -21.79 -14.64
CA SER A 59 2.71 -22.89 -14.95
C SER A 59 4.17 -22.52 -14.64
N ALA A 60 4.56 -21.29 -14.96
CA ALA A 60 5.90 -20.76 -14.68
C ALA A 60 6.14 -20.40 -13.20
N VAL A 61 5.11 -20.40 -12.34
CA VAL A 61 5.26 -20.27 -10.88
C VAL A 61 5.63 -21.60 -10.24
N ASN A 62 5.29 -22.73 -10.87
CA ASN A 62 5.62 -24.06 -10.39
C ASN A 62 7.11 -24.41 -10.64
N ILE A 63 7.99 -23.62 -10.04
CA ILE A 63 9.45 -23.68 -10.19
C ILE A 63 10.12 -24.21 -8.95
N GLU A 64 11.36 -24.68 -9.09
CA GLU A 64 12.22 -24.99 -7.96
C GLU A 64 12.36 -23.72 -7.07
N GLU A 65 12.25 -23.91 -5.76
CA GLU A 65 12.07 -22.87 -4.75
C GLU A 65 13.11 -21.75 -4.82
N GLY A 66 12.67 -20.48 -4.77
CA GLY A 66 13.54 -19.29 -4.77
C GLY A 66 13.85 -18.70 -6.15
N GLY A 67 13.03 -19.00 -7.17
CA GLY A 67 13.25 -18.52 -8.53
C GLY A 67 12.76 -17.09 -8.82
N LYS A 68 13.10 -16.58 -10.01
CA LYS A 68 12.65 -15.26 -10.51
C LYS A 68 11.90 -15.42 -11.82
N ILE A 69 10.71 -14.81 -11.91
CA ILE A 69 9.90 -14.72 -13.13
C ILE A 69 9.92 -13.27 -13.59
N VAL A 70 10.18 -13.05 -14.87
CA VAL A 70 10.26 -11.72 -15.50
C VAL A 70 9.20 -11.59 -16.59
N LEU A 71 8.43 -10.50 -16.62
CA LEU A 71 7.64 -10.11 -17.79
C LEU A 71 8.51 -9.28 -18.76
N LEU A 72 8.46 -9.59 -20.06
CA LEU A 72 9.04 -8.77 -21.15
C LEU A 72 7.98 -8.16 -22.09
N SER A 73 6.71 -8.36 -21.75
CA SER A 73 5.59 -7.75 -22.46
C SER A 73 4.43 -7.56 -21.50
N ASP A 74 3.51 -6.67 -21.88
CA ASP A 74 2.22 -6.57 -21.21
C ASP A 74 1.44 -7.89 -21.40
N VAL A 75 0.64 -8.25 -20.39
CA VAL A 75 -0.13 -9.48 -20.36
C VAL A 75 -1.57 -9.22 -19.95
N GLU A 76 -2.50 -9.92 -20.60
CA GLU A 76 -3.91 -9.96 -20.22
C GLU A 76 -4.20 -11.28 -19.51
N ILE A 77 -4.64 -11.20 -18.26
CA ILE A 77 -4.92 -12.34 -17.40
C ILE A 77 -6.44 -12.52 -17.20
N THR A 78 -6.89 -13.78 -17.21
CA THR A 78 -8.30 -14.18 -17.15
C THR A 78 -8.67 -14.86 -15.83
N SER A 79 -7.66 -15.19 -15.02
CA SER A 79 -7.79 -15.85 -13.73
C SER A 79 -6.64 -15.48 -12.79
N THR A 80 -6.83 -15.76 -11.50
CA THR A 80 -5.87 -15.46 -10.42
C THR A 80 -4.49 -16.03 -10.72
N ILE A 81 -3.46 -15.22 -10.47
CA ILE A 81 -2.08 -15.71 -10.41
C ILE A 81 -1.79 -16.11 -8.97
N THR A 82 -1.52 -17.39 -8.76
CA THR A 82 -1.27 -17.95 -7.43
C THR A 82 0.23 -18.11 -7.23
N LEU A 83 0.76 -17.45 -6.20
CA LEU A 83 2.16 -17.52 -5.80
C LEU A 83 2.28 -18.43 -4.56
N ASP A 84 2.34 -19.74 -4.81
CA ASP A 84 2.46 -20.81 -3.81
C ASP A 84 3.89 -21.37 -3.69
N LYS A 85 4.85 -20.67 -4.31
CA LYS A 85 6.30 -20.90 -4.18
C LYS A 85 6.98 -19.61 -3.80
N ARG A 86 8.11 -19.72 -3.09
CA ARG A 86 9.02 -18.60 -2.88
C ARG A 86 9.54 -18.12 -4.23
N VAL A 87 9.12 -16.93 -4.65
CA VAL A 87 9.40 -16.40 -5.99
C VAL A 87 9.53 -14.88 -5.99
N VAL A 88 10.34 -14.37 -6.90
CA VAL A 88 10.32 -12.96 -7.31
C VAL A 88 9.54 -12.84 -8.62
N LEU A 89 8.37 -12.21 -8.59
CA LEU A 89 7.62 -11.80 -9.76
C LEU A 89 7.99 -10.35 -10.10
N ASP A 90 8.82 -10.17 -11.13
CA ASP A 90 9.31 -8.89 -11.60
C ASP A 90 8.57 -8.51 -12.89
N LEU A 91 7.73 -7.48 -12.82
CA LEU A 91 6.96 -7.03 -13.97
C LEU A 91 7.82 -6.19 -14.95
N CYS A 92 9.03 -5.78 -14.56
CA CYS A 92 9.98 -5.03 -15.41
C CYS A 92 9.38 -3.82 -16.16
N GLY A 93 8.44 -3.13 -15.53
CA GLY A 93 7.74 -1.95 -16.07
C GLY A 93 6.49 -2.28 -16.88
N HIS A 94 6.18 -3.55 -17.11
CA HIS A 94 5.04 -4.00 -17.89
C HIS A 94 3.73 -4.00 -17.12
N VAL A 95 2.63 -4.05 -17.88
CA VAL A 95 1.27 -4.12 -17.37
C VAL A 95 0.80 -5.56 -17.31
N MET A 96 0.39 -6.01 -16.13
CA MET A 96 -0.47 -7.17 -15.96
C MET A 96 -1.91 -6.67 -15.82
N LYS A 97 -2.77 -6.99 -16.78
CA LYS A 97 -4.14 -6.48 -16.84
C LYS A 97 -5.15 -7.59 -16.65
N SER A 98 -6.07 -7.43 -15.70
CA SER A 98 -7.24 -8.30 -15.57
C SER A 98 -8.29 -7.95 -16.63
N VAL A 99 -8.67 -8.92 -17.47
CA VAL A 99 -9.68 -8.74 -18.55
C VAL A 99 -10.99 -9.48 -18.30
N SER A 100 -11.10 -10.20 -17.19
CA SER A 100 -12.31 -10.89 -16.71
C SER A 100 -12.53 -10.57 -15.22
N VAL A 101 -13.67 -10.97 -14.65
CA VAL A 101 -13.97 -10.74 -13.23
C VAL A 101 -13.54 -11.94 -12.41
N PHE A 102 -12.56 -11.74 -11.53
CA PHE A 102 -12.08 -12.73 -10.56
C PHE A 102 -11.41 -12.01 -9.38
N SER A 103 -11.33 -12.67 -8.23
CA SER A 103 -10.74 -12.07 -7.03
C SER A 103 -10.06 -13.15 -6.18
N PRO A 104 -8.80 -12.95 -5.75
CA PRO A 104 -7.95 -11.78 -6.01
C PRO A 104 -7.27 -11.84 -7.40
N MET A 105 -6.66 -10.74 -7.85
CA MET A 105 -5.82 -10.74 -9.06
C MET A 105 -4.51 -11.51 -8.84
N LEU A 106 -3.82 -11.23 -7.72
CA LEU A 106 -2.67 -11.99 -7.22
C LEU A 106 -3.03 -12.60 -5.85
N GLN A 107 -2.80 -13.90 -5.68
CA GLN A 107 -2.90 -14.57 -4.38
C GLN A 107 -1.52 -15.06 -3.93
N ILE A 108 -1.04 -14.51 -2.82
CA ILE A 108 0.28 -14.83 -2.27
C ILE A 108 0.10 -15.78 -1.08
N LEU A 109 0.50 -17.03 -1.27
CA LEU A 109 0.31 -18.11 -0.30
C LEU A 109 1.63 -18.52 0.37
N GLU A 110 2.76 -18.35 -0.31
CA GLU A 110 4.08 -18.70 0.23
C GLU A 110 4.80 -17.48 0.81
N ASN A 111 5.68 -17.74 1.77
CA ASN A 111 6.52 -16.74 2.41
C ASN A 111 7.64 -16.27 1.47
N GLU A 112 8.20 -15.10 1.79
CA GLU A 112 9.38 -14.55 1.09
C GLU A 112 9.13 -14.33 -0.41
N VAL A 113 7.88 -14.03 -0.77
CA VAL A 113 7.47 -13.66 -2.14
C VAL A 113 7.68 -12.17 -2.36
N ILE A 114 8.23 -11.81 -3.52
CA ILE A 114 8.42 -10.42 -3.92
C ILE A 114 7.67 -10.17 -5.22
N VAL A 115 6.82 -9.15 -5.25
CA VAL A 115 6.18 -8.66 -6.47
C VAL A 115 6.64 -7.23 -6.70
N LYS A 116 7.23 -6.94 -7.87
CA LYS A 116 7.86 -5.64 -8.07
C LYS A 116 7.86 -5.10 -9.50
N ASP A 117 8.10 -3.80 -9.57
CA ASP A 117 8.48 -3.04 -10.76
C ASP A 117 7.48 -3.13 -11.91
N GLY A 118 6.26 -2.60 -11.77
CA GLY A 118 5.31 -2.54 -12.89
C GLY A 118 3.89 -2.15 -12.50
N ILE A 119 2.93 -2.47 -13.37
CA ILE A 119 1.52 -2.07 -13.21
C ILE A 119 0.62 -3.30 -13.06
N LEU A 120 -0.12 -3.35 -11.95
CA LEU A 120 -1.24 -4.26 -11.75
C LEU A 120 -2.52 -3.49 -12.08
N ASN A 121 -3.01 -3.67 -13.31
CA ASN A 121 -4.23 -3.02 -13.78
C ASN A 121 -5.41 -3.96 -13.56
N SER A 122 -6.12 -3.73 -12.45
CA SER A 122 -7.29 -4.51 -12.09
C SER A 122 -8.55 -3.95 -12.77
N ASN A 123 -9.67 -4.67 -12.65
CA ASN A 123 -10.97 -4.10 -12.96
C ASN A 123 -11.67 -3.66 -11.65
N TRP A 124 -12.50 -2.62 -11.70
CA TRP A 124 -13.22 -2.07 -10.53
C TRP A 124 -14.23 -3.03 -9.88
N ARG A 125 -14.57 -4.14 -10.55
CA ARG A 125 -15.39 -5.24 -10.04
C ARG A 125 -14.56 -6.34 -9.38
N ASN A 126 -13.23 -6.33 -9.53
CA ASN A 126 -12.37 -7.22 -8.78
C ASN A 126 -12.27 -6.67 -7.36
N GLU A 127 -12.75 -7.48 -6.41
CA GLU A 127 -12.82 -7.06 -5.02
C GLU A 127 -11.43 -6.80 -4.44
N VAL A 128 -10.43 -7.64 -4.76
CA VAL A 128 -9.06 -7.52 -4.22
C VAL A 128 -8.02 -7.64 -5.34
N CYS A 129 -7.10 -6.68 -5.44
CA CYS A 129 -5.97 -6.81 -6.37
C CYS A 129 -4.93 -7.79 -5.84
N VAL A 130 -4.39 -7.55 -4.65
CA VAL A 130 -3.39 -8.43 -4.04
C VAL A 130 -3.89 -8.94 -2.70
N GLU A 131 -4.08 -10.25 -2.58
CA GLU A 131 -4.33 -10.92 -1.30
C GLU A 131 -3.05 -11.60 -0.82
N VAL A 132 -2.61 -11.27 0.38
CA VAL A 132 -1.45 -11.84 1.04
C VAL A 132 -1.90 -12.69 2.23
N LYS A 133 -1.56 -13.98 2.19
CA LYS A 133 -1.82 -14.96 3.27
C LYS A 133 -0.53 -15.51 3.89
N SER A 134 0.60 -14.85 3.65
CA SER A 134 1.93 -15.29 4.06
C SER A 134 2.77 -14.18 4.73
N LYS A 135 3.99 -14.54 5.16
CA LYS A 135 4.96 -13.67 5.85
C LYS A 135 6.08 -13.26 4.90
N HIS A 136 6.81 -12.21 5.27
CA HIS A 136 7.98 -11.73 4.52
C HIS A 136 7.69 -11.35 3.06
N THR A 137 6.45 -11.00 2.75
CA THR A 137 6.05 -10.56 1.40
C THR A 137 6.46 -9.11 1.18
N VAL A 138 7.03 -8.83 0.00
CA VAL A 138 7.40 -7.49 -0.42
C VAL A 138 6.65 -7.10 -1.69
N LEU A 139 5.85 -6.04 -1.60
CA LEU A 139 5.25 -5.35 -2.73
C LEU A 139 6.04 -4.05 -2.96
N GLN A 140 6.73 -3.94 -4.09
CA GLN A 140 7.69 -2.86 -4.30
C GLN A 140 7.57 -2.21 -5.68
N ASN A 141 7.59 -0.87 -5.73
CA ASN A 141 7.60 -0.12 -6.99
C ASN A 141 6.42 -0.52 -7.92
N LEU A 142 5.25 -0.77 -7.32
CA LEU A 142 4.05 -1.17 -8.05
C LEU A 142 3.09 -0.01 -8.21
N ARG A 143 2.48 0.10 -9.38
CA ARG A 143 1.25 0.87 -9.59
C ARG A 143 0.07 -0.10 -9.62
N ILE A 144 -0.81 -0.02 -8.64
CA ILE A 144 -2.03 -0.82 -8.53
C ILE A 144 -3.20 0.07 -8.92
N GLU A 145 -3.89 -0.26 -10.00
CA GLU A 145 -4.91 0.60 -10.59
C GLU A 145 -6.29 -0.05 -10.61
N HIS A 146 -7.28 0.74 -10.19
CA HIS A 146 -8.70 0.45 -10.32
C HIS A 146 -9.27 -0.77 -9.56
N PRO A 147 -8.63 -1.42 -8.56
CA PRO A 147 -9.36 -2.44 -7.80
C PRO A 147 -10.34 -1.80 -6.81
N ALA A 148 -11.33 -2.58 -6.35
CA ALA A 148 -12.09 -2.15 -5.20
C ALA A 148 -11.20 -2.09 -3.94
N GLN A 149 -10.41 -3.13 -3.68
CA GLN A 149 -9.36 -3.20 -2.65
C GLN A 149 -7.97 -3.32 -3.28
N GLY A 150 -7.03 -2.44 -2.90
CA GLY A 150 -5.64 -2.49 -3.32
C GLY A 150 -4.91 -3.73 -2.81
N VAL A 151 -4.63 -3.76 -1.51
CA VAL A 151 -3.91 -4.86 -0.85
C VAL A 151 -4.68 -5.33 0.38
N LYS A 152 -4.88 -6.63 0.50
CA LYS A 152 -5.49 -7.29 1.66
C LYS A 152 -4.49 -8.26 2.28
N TYR A 153 -4.14 -8.05 3.54
CA TYR A 153 -3.43 -9.00 4.37
C TYR A 153 -4.45 -9.84 5.15
N ASN A 154 -4.61 -11.10 4.76
CA ASN A 154 -5.61 -11.99 5.31
C ASN A 154 -4.99 -13.01 6.26
N ALA A 155 -5.05 -12.73 7.57
CA ALA A 155 -4.55 -13.57 8.66
C ALA A 155 -5.61 -14.54 9.20
N GLU A 156 -6.45 -15.12 8.32
CA GLU A 156 -7.49 -16.09 8.73
C GLU A 156 -6.91 -17.43 9.18
N GLU A 157 -5.83 -17.89 8.54
CA GLU A 157 -5.27 -19.23 8.76
C GLU A 157 -3.94 -19.21 9.51
N THR A 158 -3.24 -18.08 9.48
CA THR A 158 -1.92 -17.94 10.09
C THR A 158 -1.65 -16.48 10.45
N TRP A 159 -0.73 -16.28 11.40
CA TRP A 159 -0.24 -14.94 11.68
C TRP A 159 0.59 -14.45 10.50
N LEU A 160 0.38 -13.19 10.13
CA LEU A 160 1.14 -12.54 9.06
C LEU A 160 2.19 -11.66 9.70
N ALA A 161 3.40 -11.65 9.14
CA ALA A 161 4.43 -10.77 9.67
C ALA A 161 5.49 -10.30 8.70
N TRP A 162 6.06 -9.15 9.05
CA TRP A 162 7.20 -8.55 8.36
C TRP A 162 6.95 -8.38 6.87
N ASN A 163 5.70 -8.04 6.55
CA ASN A 163 5.28 -7.73 5.20
C ASN A 163 5.53 -6.26 4.90
N VAL A 164 5.83 -5.96 3.65
CA VAL A 164 6.26 -4.62 3.21
C VAL A 164 5.50 -4.20 1.97
N VAL A 165 4.93 -2.99 2.01
CA VAL A 165 4.47 -2.23 0.83
C VAL A 165 5.35 -1.00 0.72
N ILE A 166 6.13 -0.88 -0.34
CA ILE A 166 7.11 0.22 -0.47
C ILE A 166 7.16 0.81 -1.88
N ASN A 167 7.20 2.14 -1.94
CA ASN A 167 7.28 2.88 -3.20
C ASN A 167 6.12 2.56 -4.16
N CYS A 168 4.94 2.29 -3.63
CA CYS A 168 3.79 1.91 -4.43
C CYS A 168 2.84 3.09 -4.68
N LEU A 169 2.04 2.99 -5.74
CA LEU A 169 0.92 3.86 -6.02
C LEU A 169 -0.35 3.01 -6.11
N LEU A 170 -1.23 3.11 -5.12
CA LEU A 170 -2.57 2.53 -5.13
C LEU A 170 -3.52 3.62 -5.62
N TYR A 171 -3.83 3.55 -6.92
CA TYR A 171 -4.57 4.57 -7.64
C TYR A 171 -5.98 4.11 -7.98
N ASP A 172 -6.94 4.99 -7.74
CA ASP A 172 -8.36 4.74 -8.01
C ASP A 172 -8.90 3.53 -7.22
N VAL A 173 -8.49 3.44 -5.95
CA VAL A 173 -8.92 2.40 -5.02
C VAL A 173 -10.03 2.92 -4.11
N LYS A 174 -11.05 2.08 -3.85
CA LYS A 174 -12.05 2.38 -2.80
C LYS A 174 -11.48 2.08 -1.42
N TYR A 175 -10.78 0.96 -1.30
CA TYR A 175 -10.15 0.49 -0.08
C TYR A 175 -8.66 0.27 -0.38
N GLY A 176 -7.76 0.96 0.34
CA GLY A 176 -6.33 0.88 0.06
C GLY A 176 -5.69 -0.39 0.59
N VAL A 177 -5.15 -0.33 1.81
CA VAL A 177 -4.51 -1.47 2.49
C VAL A 177 -5.37 -1.90 3.67
N GLU A 178 -5.75 -3.18 3.72
CA GLU A 178 -6.50 -3.75 4.84
C GLU A 178 -5.74 -4.91 5.48
N THR A 179 -5.75 -5.00 6.81
CA THR A 179 -5.41 -6.22 7.54
C THR A 179 -6.67 -6.84 8.16
N THR A 180 -6.89 -8.13 7.92
CA THR A 180 -8.04 -8.90 8.43
C THR A 180 -7.58 -10.21 9.04
N GLY A 181 -8.53 -10.94 9.65
CA GLY A 181 -8.32 -12.29 10.16
C GLY A 181 -8.34 -12.37 11.69
N THR A 182 -8.37 -13.60 12.19
CA THR A 182 -8.39 -13.91 13.62
C THR A 182 -6.99 -13.92 14.22
N TYR A 183 -5.97 -14.22 13.41
CA TYR A 183 -4.57 -14.17 13.81
C TYR A 183 -3.97 -12.78 13.65
N LYS A 184 -2.86 -12.54 14.35
CA LYS A 184 -2.19 -11.24 14.39
C LYS A 184 -1.48 -10.91 13.07
N ASN A 185 -1.57 -9.64 12.69
CA ASN A 185 -0.71 -9.02 11.68
C ASN A 185 0.41 -8.24 12.39
N ASN A 186 1.62 -8.81 12.43
CA ASN A 186 2.75 -8.24 13.16
C ASN A 186 3.75 -7.57 12.20
N ALA A 187 4.26 -6.39 12.54
CA ALA A 187 5.31 -5.71 11.79
C ALA A 187 4.98 -5.49 10.29
N LEU A 188 3.82 -4.89 9.99
CA LEU A 188 3.50 -4.42 8.64
C LEU A 188 4.15 -3.06 8.39
N PHE A 189 4.90 -2.93 7.29
CA PHE A 189 5.54 -1.68 6.88
C PHE A 189 4.91 -1.15 5.60
N ILE A 190 4.38 0.07 5.63
CA ILE A 190 3.85 0.78 4.47
C ILE A 190 4.64 2.07 4.32
N LYS A 191 5.52 2.15 3.33
CA LYS A 191 6.48 3.26 3.20
C LYS A 191 6.50 3.86 1.80
N ASN A 192 6.61 5.19 1.74
CA ASN A 192 6.68 5.96 0.50
C ASN A 192 5.60 5.52 -0.50
N THR A 193 4.40 5.23 0.00
CA THR A 193 3.29 4.74 -0.80
C THR A 193 2.22 5.82 -0.86
N HIS A 194 1.60 5.97 -2.02
CA HIS A 194 0.46 6.86 -2.22
C HIS A 194 -0.81 6.04 -2.39
N ILE A 195 -1.85 6.36 -1.63
CA ILE A 195 -3.12 5.63 -1.62
C ILE A 195 -4.23 6.63 -1.84
N GLY A 196 -5.03 6.45 -2.89
CA GLY A 196 -6.17 7.34 -3.08
C GLY A 196 -7.03 7.00 -4.28
N CYS A 197 -8.13 7.74 -4.40
CA CYS A 197 -9.05 7.62 -5.52
C CYS A 197 -9.07 8.87 -6.40
N ARG A 198 -9.64 8.75 -7.61
CA ARG A 198 -9.75 9.88 -8.53
C ARG A 198 -10.95 10.77 -8.19
N GLY A 199 -10.67 12.02 -7.80
CA GLY A 199 -11.55 13.17 -8.00
C GLY A 199 -12.64 13.43 -6.95
N LYS A 200 -13.26 12.40 -6.34
CA LYS A 200 -14.22 12.58 -5.24
C LYS A 200 -14.08 11.50 -4.20
N THR A 201 -14.15 11.89 -2.92
CA THR A 201 -14.25 11.01 -1.76
C THR A 201 -15.26 9.88 -2.00
N VAL A 202 -14.78 8.64 -2.01
CA VAL A 202 -15.65 7.46 -2.15
C VAL A 202 -16.29 7.13 -0.80
N SER A 203 -17.61 7.10 -0.75
CA SER A 203 -18.32 6.78 0.49
C SER A 203 -18.06 5.35 0.96
N GLY A 204 -17.82 5.19 2.25
CA GLY A 204 -17.35 4.00 2.95
C GLY A 204 -15.89 3.64 2.64
N GLY A 205 -15.20 4.39 1.77
CA GLY A 205 -13.84 4.10 1.36
C GLY A 205 -12.81 4.48 2.42
N TYR A 206 -11.70 3.74 2.45
CA TYR A 206 -10.62 4.02 3.39
C TYR A 206 -9.24 3.84 2.78
N GLY A 207 -8.28 4.60 3.28
CA GLY A 207 -6.88 4.48 2.87
C GLY A 207 -6.24 3.23 3.47
N ILE A 208 -6.25 3.14 4.80
CA ILE A 208 -5.66 2.01 5.53
C ILE A 208 -6.64 1.56 6.62
N LYS A 209 -6.91 0.27 6.71
CA LYS A 209 -7.67 -0.32 7.82
C LYS A 209 -6.86 -1.41 8.49
N LEU A 210 -6.66 -1.25 9.78
CA LEU A 210 -5.82 -2.12 10.58
C LEU A 210 -6.71 -2.93 11.52
N GLY A 211 -6.83 -4.23 11.26
CA GLY A 211 -7.47 -5.20 12.12
C GLY A 211 -6.61 -5.58 13.33
N SER A 212 -6.53 -6.86 13.66
CA SER A 212 -5.67 -7.40 14.73
C SER A 212 -4.17 -7.32 14.36
N GLY A 213 -3.35 -6.66 15.18
CA GLY A 213 -1.91 -6.50 14.92
C GLY A 213 -1.10 -5.98 16.11
N GLU A 214 0.23 -6.08 16.08
CA GLU A 214 1.10 -5.70 17.24
C GLU A 214 2.08 -4.56 16.97
N SER A 215 2.42 -4.31 15.71
CA SER A 215 3.36 -3.26 15.32
C SER A 215 3.14 -2.91 13.86
N ILE A 216 2.74 -1.67 13.58
CA ILE A 216 2.47 -1.23 12.22
C ILE A 216 3.18 0.10 12.00
N PHE A 217 4.02 0.16 10.97
CA PHE A 217 4.76 1.36 10.60
C PHE A 217 4.24 1.90 9.28
N ILE A 218 3.77 3.15 9.29
CA ILE A 218 3.23 3.81 8.11
C ILE A 218 3.99 5.11 7.90
N ASP A 219 4.53 5.33 6.71
CA ASP A 219 5.17 6.58 6.28
C ASP A 219 4.75 6.83 4.83
N SER A 220 3.55 7.36 4.65
CA SER A 220 2.86 7.34 3.35
C SER A 220 1.84 8.48 3.21
N SER A 221 1.35 8.66 1.98
CA SER A 221 0.33 9.67 1.67
C SER A 221 -1.00 9.03 1.33
N ILE A 222 -2.08 9.65 1.81
CA ILE A 222 -3.45 9.19 1.58
C ILE A 222 -4.28 10.36 1.06
N GLU A 223 -5.07 10.14 0.02
CA GLU A 223 -5.96 11.18 -0.51
C GLU A 223 -7.32 10.69 -0.99
N ASN A 224 -8.29 11.61 -0.98
CA ASN A 224 -9.61 11.44 -1.60
C ASN A 224 -10.38 10.18 -1.11
N VAL A 225 -10.20 9.74 0.13
CA VAL A 225 -10.96 8.64 0.75
C VAL A 225 -11.84 9.18 1.88
N GLU A 226 -12.88 8.46 2.28
CA GLU A 226 -13.73 8.91 3.39
C GLU A 226 -12.94 8.88 4.71
N THR A 227 -12.27 7.76 4.99
CA THR A 227 -11.43 7.61 6.18
C THR A 227 -9.98 7.33 5.81
N GLY A 228 -9.03 8.12 6.34
CA GLY A 228 -7.60 7.93 6.10
C GLY A 228 -7.12 6.61 6.71
N ILE A 229 -7.17 6.51 8.03
CA ILE A 229 -6.84 5.30 8.78
C ILE A 229 -7.99 4.88 9.70
N ILE A 230 -8.30 3.59 9.68
CA ILE A 230 -9.17 2.90 10.65
C ILE A 230 -8.31 1.95 11.48
N ILE A 231 -8.47 1.99 12.81
CA ILE A 231 -7.81 1.08 13.76
C ILE A 231 -8.89 0.27 14.49
N ASP A 232 -8.99 -1.01 14.12
CA ASP A 232 -9.97 -2.01 14.60
C ASP A 232 -9.22 -3.19 15.25
N GLY A 233 -8.73 -3.04 16.48
CA GLY A 233 -8.12 -4.19 17.20
C GLY A 233 -6.60 -4.31 17.09
N SER A 234 -5.90 -3.29 16.59
CA SER A 234 -4.44 -3.27 16.59
C SER A 234 -3.87 -2.80 17.93
N TYR A 235 -2.71 -3.31 18.29
CA TYR A 235 -1.82 -2.82 19.33
C TYR A 235 -0.63 -2.10 18.65
N GLY A 236 -0.14 -1.01 19.24
CA GLY A 236 1.16 -0.43 18.85
C GLY A 236 1.24 0.06 17.40
N VAL A 237 0.34 0.97 17.01
CA VAL A 237 0.43 1.63 15.70
C VAL A 237 1.35 2.84 15.79
N ASN A 238 2.38 2.87 14.94
CA ASN A 238 3.28 4.00 14.73
C ASN A 238 3.10 4.51 13.30
N ALA A 239 2.35 5.60 13.13
CA ALA A 239 2.04 6.13 11.81
C ALA A 239 2.56 7.55 11.65
N ARG A 240 3.18 7.83 10.50
CA ARG A 240 3.48 9.15 9.97
C ARG A 240 2.74 9.30 8.65
N LEU A 241 1.80 10.23 8.60
CA LEU A 241 0.88 10.34 7.47
C LEU A 241 0.90 11.72 6.85
N ARG A 242 0.83 11.77 5.52
CA ARG A 242 0.39 12.95 4.80
C ARG A 242 -1.02 12.72 4.27
N CYS A 243 -1.97 13.53 4.70
CA CYS A 243 -3.38 13.35 4.34
C CYS A 243 -3.93 14.57 3.62
N GLU A 244 -4.60 14.36 2.49
CA GLU A 244 -5.19 15.42 1.64
C GLU A 244 -6.62 15.03 1.23
N ASN A 245 -7.59 15.96 1.31
CA ASN A 245 -9.00 15.73 0.89
C ASN A 245 -9.69 14.49 1.52
N ILE A 246 -9.54 14.31 2.83
CA ILE A 246 -10.13 13.18 3.58
C ILE A 246 -11.21 13.71 4.52
N GLY A 247 -12.32 12.98 4.66
CA GLY A 247 -13.38 13.31 5.63
C GLY A 247 -12.95 13.08 7.07
N THR A 248 -12.49 11.87 7.38
CA THR A 248 -11.96 11.47 8.70
C THR A 248 -10.51 11.04 8.56
N VAL A 249 -9.56 11.69 9.24
CA VAL A 249 -8.15 11.29 9.07
C VAL A 249 -7.79 10.03 9.84
N VAL A 250 -8.21 9.95 11.10
CA VAL A 250 -8.04 8.76 11.94
C VAL A 250 -9.37 8.43 12.59
N GLN A 251 -9.77 7.17 12.48
CA GLN A 251 -10.82 6.55 13.26
C GLN A 251 -10.19 5.46 14.12
N ASN A 252 -10.23 5.62 15.44
CA ASN A 252 -9.75 4.59 16.36
C ASN A 252 -10.95 3.94 17.04
N ASN A 253 -11.23 2.67 16.72
CA ASN A 253 -12.28 1.90 17.38
C ASN A 253 -11.70 1.00 18.49
N TYR A 254 -10.39 1.03 18.71
CA TYR A 254 -9.70 0.25 19.72
C TYR A 254 -9.62 0.98 21.07
N ASN A 255 -10.31 0.43 22.07
CA ASN A 255 -10.36 0.98 23.42
C ASN A 255 -9.55 0.10 24.38
N SER A 256 -8.23 0.32 24.46
CA SER A 256 -7.38 -0.30 25.49
C SER A 256 -6.39 0.69 26.08
N PRO A 257 -6.31 0.82 27.42
CA PRO A 257 -5.34 1.67 28.10
C PRO A 257 -3.91 1.12 28.08
N ASP A 258 -3.72 -0.17 27.76
CA ASP A 258 -2.46 -0.88 27.99
C ASP A 258 -1.42 -0.67 26.87
N ASN A 259 -1.82 -0.10 25.72
CA ASN A 259 -0.93 0.10 24.58
C ASN A 259 -1.32 1.36 23.79
N PRO A 260 -0.73 2.54 24.10
CA PRO A 260 -1.07 3.78 23.39
C PRO A 260 -0.63 3.72 21.93
N HIS A 261 -1.49 4.19 21.02
CA HIS A 261 -1.14 4.42 19.63
C HIS A 261 -0.40 5.76 19.49
N VAL A 262 0.67 5.80 18.68
CA VAL A 262 1.40 7.03 18.37
C VAL A 262 1.19 7.34 16.89
N ILE A 263 0.46 8.42 16.62
CA ILE A 263 0.17 8.83 15.25
C ILE A 263 0.65 10.26 15.06
N GLU A 264 1.65 10.44 14.20
CA GLU A 264 2.10 11.72 13.69
C GLU A 264 1.39 12.02 12.37
N ILE A 265 0.70 13.16 12.30
CA ILE A 265 -0.01 13.58 11.09
C ILE A 265 0.55 14.89 10.57
N ILE A 266 0.82 14.92 9.27
CA ILE A 266 1.24 16.07 8.50
C ILE A 266 0.09 16.44 7.57
N PHE A 267 -0.63 17.51 7.88
CA PHE A 267 -1.77 17.96 7.09
C PHE A 267 -1.35 18.89 5.95
N ALA A 268 -2.07 18.79 4.83
CA ALA A 268 -2.06 19.82 3.77
C ALA A 268 -3.23 20.81 3.91
N THR A 269 -4.37 20.41 4.49
CA THR A 269 -5.59 21.23 4.69
C THR A 269 -6.36 20.81 5.96
N GLY A 270 -7.37 21.59 6.40
CA GLY A 270 -8.14 21.40 7.66
C GLY A 270 -8.85 20.03 7.80
N VAL A 271 -9.04 19.58 9.05
CA VAL A 271 -9.40 18.19 9.38
C VAL A 271 -10.37 18.07 10.56
N ASP A 272 -11.36 17.17 10.42
CA ASP A 272 -12.16 16.61 11.51
C ASP A 272 -11.49 15.33 12.05
N ASN A 273 -11.24 15.27 13.36
CA ASN A 273 -10.64 14.13 14.05
C ASN A 273 -11.64 13.50 15.02
N TYR A 274 -11.89 12.20 14.88
CA TYR A 274 -12.67 11.40 15.83
C TYR A 274 -11.75 10.36 16.48
N ALA A 275 -11.05 10.76 17.54
CA ALA A 275 -10.14 9.88 18.30
C ALA A 275 -10.68 9.64 19.72
N ASN A 276 -10.57 8.40 20.19
CA ASN A 276 -10.90 8.02 21.56
C ASN A 276 -9.67 8.29 22.48
N ASP A 277 -9.89 8.36 23.79
CA ASP A 277 -8.96 8.85 24.84
C ASP A 277 -7.55 8.19 24.91
N TYR A 278 -7.27 7.14 24.13
CA TYR A 278 -6.04 6.34 24.19
C TYR A 278 -5.08 6.54 23.00
N THR A 279 -5.27 7.60 22.20
CA THR A 279 -4.43 7.92 21.03
C THR A 279 -3.54 9.13 21.34
N ASN A 280 -2.22 8.97 21.34
CA ASN A 280 -1.29 10.10 21.36
C ASN A 280 -1.15 10.66 19.94
N LEU A 281 -1.99 11.62 19.63
CA LEU A 281 -2.00 12.30 18.33
C LEU A 281 -1.01 13.48 18.34
N ILE A 282 0.11 13.33 17.64
CA ILE A 282 1.11 14.39 17.49
C ILE A 282 0.86 15.12 16.18
N LEU A 283 0.18 16.27 16.27
CA LEU A 283 -0.14 17.12 15.12
C LEU A 283 1.07 18.00 14.77
N LYS A 284 1.89 17.62 13.78
CA LYS A 284 3.01 18.46 13.32
C LYS A 284 2.59 19.38 12.18
N ARG A 285 1.76 20.35 12.55
CA ARG A 285 1.42 21.65 11.95
C ARG A 285 0.04 21.99 12.51
N PRO A 286 -0.11 23.00 13.38
CA PRO A 286 -1.42 23.33 13.88
C PRO A 286 -2.19 24.05 12.78
N SER A 287 -2.91 23.31 11.94
CA SER A 287 -4.15 23.80 11.35
C SER A 287 -5.31 23.73 12.35
N GLY A 288 -5.04 23.42 13.63
CA GLY A 288 -6.00 23.47 14.73
C GLY A 288 -5.89 24.74 15.60
N ILE A 289 -5.11 25.74 15.16
CA ILE A 289 -5.17 27.09 15.72
C ILE A 289 -5.84 27.96 14.65
N ASP A 290 -7.13 28.22 14.82
CA ASP A 290 -7.79 29.22 13.97
C ASP A 290 -7.27 30.61 14.38
N HIS A 291 -6.80 31.38 13.41
CA HIS A 291 -6.44 32.79 13.62
C HIS A 291 -7.60 33.69 13.20
N LEU A 292 -8.24 34.34 14.17
CA LEU A 292 -9.36 35.24 13.94
C LEU A 292 -8.92 36.68 14.24
N ALA A 293 -9.03 37.57 13.27
CA ALA A 293 -8.67 38.98 13.45
C ALA A 293 -9.76 39.89 12.90
N SER A 294 -10.24 40.82 13.72
CA SER A 294 -11.20 41.85 13.35
C SER A 294 -11.15 42.98 14.38
N ASP A 295 -11.79 44.11 14.11
CA ASP A 295 -12.11 45.09 15.15
C ASP A 295 -13.30 44.55 15.95
N TYR A 296 -13.06 44.15 17.21
CA TYR A 296 -14.10 43.64 18.11
C TYR A 296 -14.61 44.70 19.09
N GLY A 297 -14.32 45.98 18.84
CA GLY A 297 -14.71 47.10 19.70
C GLY A 297 -13.78 47.34 20.89
N GLY A 298 -12.61 46.68 20.92
CA GLY A 298 -11.60 46.81 21.97
C GLY A 298 -11.76 45.77 23.08
N ASN A 299 -10.64 45.22 23.56
CA ASN A 299 -10.58 44.17 24.58
C ASN A 299 -11.57 43.01 24.36
N PHE A 300 -11.86 42.67 23.10
CA PHE A 300 -12.79 41.59 22.72
C PHE A 300 -14.23 41.80 23.20
N THR A 301 -14.68 43.05 23.40
CA THR A 301 -16.02 43.39 23.94
C THR A 301 -17.16 42.71 23.15
N ASN A 302 -17.02 42.61 21.83
CA ASN A 302 -18.02 42.00 20.95
C ASN A 302 -17.63 40.63 20.38
N PHE A 303 -16.53 40.05 20.87
CA PHE A 303 -16.10 38.75 20.37
C PHE A 303 -16.85 37.61 21.07
N THR A 304 -17.61 36.86 20.29
CA THR A 304 -18.23 35.61 20.72
C THR A 304 -17.51 34.46 20.02
N PRO A 305 -16.84 33.55 20.76
CA PRO A 305 -16.24 32.37 20.15
C PRO A 305 -17.29 31.52 19.40
N PRO A 306 -16.93 30.89 18.27
CA PRO A 306 -17.83 29.98 17.56
C PRO A 306 -18.16 28.73 18.42
N SER A 307 -19.10 27.91 17.95
CA SER A 307 -19.40 26.61 18.57
C SER A 307 -18.12 25.80 18.80
N GLY A 308 -17.92 25.36 20.04
CA GLY A 308 -16.70 24.66 20.46
C GLY A 308 -16.84 23.13 20.43
N TYR A 309 -15.71 22.45 20.35
CA TYR A 309 -15.54 21.02 20.58
C TYR A 309 -14.28 20.79 21.43
N GLU A 310 -14.26 19.73 22.21
CA GLU A 310 -13.22 19.47 23.22
C GLU A 310 -11.82 19.47 22.58
N GLY A 311 -10.91 20.27 23.14
CA GLY A 311 -9.53 20.42 22.67
C GLY A 311 -9.31 21.46 21.55
N ARG A 312 -10.34 22.18 21.09
CA ARG A 312 -10.17 23.24 20.06
C ARG A 312 -9.38 24.44 20.60
N ILE A 313 -8.46 24.99 19.79
CA ILE A 313 -7.64 26.17 20.14
C ILE A 313 -7.87 27.30 19.12
N LEU A 314 -8.00 28.55 19.60
CA LEU A 314 -8.06 29.75 18.74
C LEU A 314 -7.00 30.75 19.18
N VAL A 315 -6.36 31.43 18.22
CA VAL A 315 -5.62 32.67 18.47
C VAL A 315 -6.45 33.81 17.88
N VAL A 316 -6.90 34.72 18.73
CA VAL A 316 -7.80 35.81 18.33
C VAL A 316 -7.12 37.14 18.57
N ALA A 317 -7.15 38.04 17.59
CA ALA A 317 -6.58 39.38 17.66
C ALA A 317 -7.68 40.43 17.49
N ASP A 318 -7.90 41.25 18.51
CA ASP A 318 -8.68 42.48 18.39
C ASP A 318 -7.80 43.55 17.77
N THR A 319 -8.14 43.92 16.54
CA THR A 319 -7.41 44.91 15.74
C THR A 319 -7.92 46.33 15.96
N ASN A 320 -8.77 46.55 16.96
CA ASN A 320 -9.24 47.88 17.32
C ASN A 320 -8.06 48.84 17.57
N PRO A 321 -7.99 49.99 16.87
CA PRO A 321 -6.81 50.86 16.91
C PRO A 321 -6.64 51.60 18.25
N THR A 322 -7.69 51.72 19.05
CA THR A 322 -7.64 52.41 20.35
C THR A 322 -7.32 51.47 21.50
N ASN A 323 -7.56 50.17 21.34
CA ASN A 323 -7.36 49.18 22.39
C ASN A 323 -7.14 47.78 21.81
N PRO A 324 -5.99 47.53 21.15
CA PRO A 324 -5.69 46.25 20.55
C PRO A 324 -5.40 45.20 21.63
N ALA A 325 -5.76 43.95 21.38
CA ALA A 325 -5.54 42.85 22.31
C ALA A 325 -5.40 41.51 21.59
N GLN A 326 -4.74 40.54 22.21
CA GLN A 326 -4.59 39.18 21.70
C GLN A 326 -4.98 38.15 22.77
N ARG A 327 -5.61 37.05 22.37
CA ARG A 327 -6.03 35.95 23.26
C ARG A 327 -5.79 34.59 22.63
N LEU A 328 -5.40 33.65 23.48
CA LEU A 328 -5.44 32.22 23.19
C LEU A 328 -6.68 31.62 23.85
N TYR A 329 -7.61 31.09 23.05
CA TYR A 329 -8.77 30.36 23.54
C TYR A 329 -8.54 28.85 23.47
N VAL A 330 -9.05 28.11 24.45
CA VAL A 330 -9.08 26.63 24.48
C VAL A 330 -10.46 26.16 24.93
N TYR A 331 -11.12 25.29 24.17
CA TYR A 331 -12.39 24.69 24.57
C TYR A 331 -12.12 23.43 25.38
N ILE A 332 -12.46 23.47 26.67
CA ILE A 332 -12.20 22.38 27.61
C ILE A 332 -13.34 22.24 28.62
N ASN A 333 -13.71 21.00 28.93
CA ASN A 333 -14.84 20.62 29.76
C ASN A 333 -16.17 21.26 29.29
N GLY A 334 -16.39 21.26 27.97
CA GLY A 334 -17.62 21.82 27.38
C GLY A 334 -17.74 23.35 27.48
N THR A 335 -16.64 24.08 27.67
CA THR A 335 -16.66 25.55 27.77
C THR A 335 -15.37 26.18 27.24
N TRP A 336 -15.47 27.36 26.62
CA TRP A 336 -14.32 28.15 26.22
C TRP A 336 -13.58 28.75 27.44
N ARG A 337 -12.27 28.50 27.51
CA ARG A 337 -11.31 29.16 28.40
C ARG A 337 -10.39 30.04 27.56
N TYR A 338 -9.79 31.06 28.16
CA TYR A 338 -8.82 31.88 27.44
C TYR A 338 -7.70 32.38 28.35
N VAL A 339 -6.59 32.77 27.72
CA VAL A 339 -5.46 33.49 28.31
C VAL A 339 -5.20 34.72 27.45
N ASP A 340 -5.02 35.87 28.09
CA ASP A 340 -4.58 37.09 27.41
C ASP A 340 -3.11 36.95 27.01
N LEU A 341 -2.81 37.20 25.73
CA LEU A 341 -1.47 37.19 25.18
C LEU A 341 -1.03 38.67 25.15
N THR A 342 -0.32 39.09 26.20
CA THR A 342 0.11 40.47 26.42
C THR A 342 0.88 41.07 25.26
#